data_AF-A0A953AAF3-F1
#
_entry.id   AF-A0A953AAF3-F1
#
_cell.length_a   1.000
_cell.length_b   1.000
_cell.length_c   1.000
_cell.angle_alpha   90.00
_cell.angle_beta   90.00
_cell.angle_gamma   90.00
#
_symmetry.space_group_name_H-M   'P 1'
#
loop_
_entity.id
_entity.type
_entity.pdbx_description
1 polymer ?
#
loop_
_entity_poly.entity_id
_entity_poly.type
_entity_poly.pdbx_seq_one_letter_code
_entity_poly.pdbx_strand_id
1 'polypeptide(L)'
;MMDLLEFSYGRYTGGSTVPAGSYFNPRTMCIFQTTSDAVLPQDGIFCRVDPSGSQTFANIAAALNALLGTSYTAASFHTCGGTDATPQPGQGANDA
;
A
#
# COMPACT_ATOMS: atom_id res chain seq x y z
N MET A 1 -10.16 10.12 -6.87
CA MET A 1 -9.47 8.81 -7.07
C MET A 1 -9.41 8.02 -5.78
N MET A 2 -8.94 8.60 -4.66
CA MET A 2 -8.99 7.97 -3.33
C MET A 2 -10.39 7.49 -2.94
N ASP A 3 -11.42 8.29 -3.18
CA ASP A 3 -12.80 7.92 -2.79
C ASP A 3 -13.32 6.64 -3.45
N LEU A 4 -12.95 6.36 -4.72
CA LEU A 4 -13.37 5.15 -5.43
C LEU A 4 -12.58 3.91 -4.96
N LEU A 5 -11.30 4.08 -4.66
CA LEU A 5 -10.45 3.02 -4.09
C LEU A 5 -10.94 2.61 -2.70
N GLU A 6 -11.17 3.58 -1.83
CA GLU A 6 -11.66 3.34 -0.47
C GLU A 6 -13.05 2.69 -0.48
N PHE A 7 -13.93 3.07 -1.42
CA PHE A 7 -15.24 2.44 -1.59
C PHE A 7 -15.13 0.99 -2.08
N SER A 8 -14.23 0.71 -3.03
CA SER A 8 -14.14 -0.63 -3.65
C SER A 8 -13.31 -1.63 -2.85
N TYR A 9 -12.23 -1.20 -2.20
CA TYR A 9 -11.25 -2.08 -1.53
C TYR A 9 -11.20 -1.89 -0.01
N GLY A 10 -12.03 -0.99 0.54
CA GLY A 10 -11.95 -0.60 1.93
C GLY A 10 -10.75 0.30 2.24
N ARG A 11 -10.80 0.89 3.43
CA ARG A 11 -9.79 1.82 3.93
C ARG A 11 -9.22 1.30 5.25
N TYR A 12 -7.90 1.23 5.31
CA TYR A 12 -7.14 0.86 6.50
C TYR A 12 -6.17 1.97 6.87
N THR A 13 -6.13 2.32 8.14
CA THR A 13 -5.24 3.38 8.63
C THR A 13 -3.89 2.78 9.00
N GLY A 14 -2.80 3.47 8.66
CA GLY A 14 -1.45 3.07 9.06
C GLY A 14 -1.35 2.86 10.58
N GLY A 15 -0.58 1.87 11.01
CA GLY A 15 -0.48 1.44 12.41
C GLY A 15 -1.66 0.58 12.91
N SER A 16 -2.69 0.32 12.10
CA SER A 16 -3.73 -0.66 12.45
C SER A 16 -3.30 -2.09 12.12
N THR A 17 -3.76 -3.05 12.94
CA THR A 17 -3.61 -4.49 12.64
C THR A 17 -4.61 -4.88 11.56
N VAL A 18 -4.11 -5.51 10.51
CA VAL A 18 -4.90 -5.96 9.35
C VAL A 18 -4.62 -7.43 9.06
N PRO A 19 -5.57 -8.17 8.47
CA PRO A 19 -5.36 -9.56 8.12
C PRO A 19 -4.36 -9.74 6.97
N ALA A 20 -4.02 -10.99 6.66
CA ALA A 20 -3.24 -11.34 5.46
C ALA A 20 -3.78 -10.62 4.20
N GLY A 21 -2.91 -10.11 3.33
CA GLY A 21 -3.34 -9.43 2.12
C GLY A 21 -2.28 -8.54 1.48
N SER A 22 -2.66 -7.95 0.35
CA SER A 22 -1.87 -6.96 -0.40
C SER A 22 -2.53 -5.59 -0.27
N TYR A 23 -1.82 -4.68 0.38
CA TYR A 23 -2.30 -3.36 0.78
C TYR A 23 -1.57 -2.29 -0.01
N PHE A 24 -2.32 -1.46 -0.73
CA PHE A 24 -1.81 -0.38 -1.55
C PHE A 24 -1.99 0.95 -0.84
N ASN A 25 -0.91 1.74 -0.75
CA ASN A 25 -0.98 3.14 -0.35
C ASN A 25 -0.95 4.04 -1.61
N PRO A 26 -2.07 4.64 -2.01
CA PRO A 26 -2.14 5.40 -3.27
C PRO A 26 -1.42 6.75 -3.21
N ARG A 27 -0.97 7.20 -2.02
CA ARG A 27 -0.18 8.43 -1.88
C ARG A 27 1.29 8.19 -2.20
N THR A 28 1.85 7.08 -1.75
CA THR A 28 3.28 6.75 -1.90
C THR A 28 3.54 5.72 -2.98
N MET A 29 2.48 5.11 -3.53
CA MET A 29 2.56 3.97 -4.45
C MET A 29 3.22 2.73 -3.84
N CYS A 30 3.21 2.62 -2.51
CA CYS A 30 3.78 1.48 -1.81
C CYS A 30 2.79 0.32 -1.68
N ILE A 31 3.31 -0.90 -1.76
CA ILE A 31 2.59 -2.14 -1.53
C ILE A 31 3.15 -2.81 -0.29
N PHE A 32 2.30 -2.99 0.72
CA PHE A 32 2.57 -3.80 1.90
C PHE A 32 1.87 -5.15 1.73
N GLN A 33 2.60 -6.25 1.82
CA GLN A 33 2.02 -7.58 1.70
C GLN A 33 2.35 -8.43 2.91
N THR A 34 1.35 -9.14 3.42
CA THR A 34 1.52 -10.02 4.57
C THR A 34 0.71 -11.29 4.39
N THR A 35 1.27 -12.44 4.75
CA THR A 35 0.60 -13.76 4.71
C THR A 35 -0.10 -14.11 6.03
N SER A 36 -0.03 -13.23 7.02
CA SER A 36 -0.69 -13.34 8.33
C SER A 36 -1.14 -11.97 8.83
N ASP A 37 -1.82 -11.91 9.97
CA ASP A 37 -2.20 -10.64 10.58
C ASP A 37 -0.94 -9.82 10.93
N ALA A 38 -0.90 -8.57 10.49
CA ALA A 38 0.25 -7.69 10.70
C ALA A 38 -0.18 -6.23 10.89
N VAL A 39 0.71 -5.43 11.49
CA VAL A 39 0.51 -3.99 11.64
C VAL A 39 0.93 -3.30 10.34
N LEU A 40 0.06 -2.46 9.78
CA LEU A 40 0.40 -1.65 8.62
C LEU A 40 1.52 -0.64 8.95
N PRO A 41 2.37 -0.28 7.98
CA PRO A 41 3.32 0.81 8.15
C PRO A 41 2.66 2.08 8.69
N GLN A 42 3.39 2.79 9.55
CA GLN A 42 2.90 4.00 10.22
C GLN A 42 2.53 5.09 9.20
N ASP A 43 1.56 5.95 9.56
CA ASP A 43 1.24 7.18 8.85
C ASP A 43 0.93 7.00 7.35
N GLY A 44 -0.26 6.48 7.07
CA GLY A 44 -0.75 6.34 5.70
C GLY A 44 -2.18 5.84 5.66
N ILE A 45 -2.75 5.85 4.45
CA ILE A 45 -4.02 5.18 4.16
C ILE A 45 -3.75 4.08 3.16
N PHE A 46 -4.22 2.89 3.48
CA PHE A 46 -4.04 1.69 2.69
C PHE A 46 -5.39 1.12 2.25
N CYS A 47 -5.41 0.55 1.06
CA CYS A 47 -6.54 -0.18 0.50
C CYS A 47 -6.14 -1.64 0.28
N ARG A 48 -6.96 -2.60 0.71
CA ARG A 48 -6.66 -4.03 0.50
C ARG A 48 -7.09 -4.44 -0.90
N VAL A 49 -6.15 -4.42 -1.84
CA VAL A 49 -6.41 -4.70 -3.26
C VAL A 49 -6.65 -6.19 -3.49
N ASP A 50 -6.02 -7.05 -2.68
CA ASP A 50 -6.18 -8.50 -2.78
C ASP A 50 -6.06 -9.17 -1.39
N PRO A 51 -6.85 -10.22 -1.10
CA PRO A 51 -6.73 -10.96 0.16
C PRO A 51 -5.46 -11.82 0.28
N SER A 52 -4.77 -12.11 -0.83
CA SER A 52 -3.48 -12.81 -0.84
C SER A 52 -2.34 -11.90 -0.41
N GLY A 53 -1.51 -12.41 0.50
CA GLY A 53 -0.26 -11.79 0.96
C GLY A 53 0.92 -11.91 0.00
N SER A 54 0.72 -12.51 -1.18
CA SER A 54 1.83 -12.83 -2.10
C SER A 54 1.49 -12.44 -3.54
N GLN A 55 0.62 -11.46 -3.75
CA GLN A 55 0.26 -11.05 -5.10
C GLN A 55 1.41 -10.37 -5.85
N THR A 56 1.49 -10.59 -7.16
CA THR A 56 2.49 -9.92 -7.98
C THR A 56 2.09 -8.47 -8.24
N PHE A 57 3.09 -7.59 -8.37
CA PHE A 57 2.84 -6.18 -8.69
C PHE A 57 2.17 -5.99 -10.05
N ALA A 58 2.43 -6.88 -11.01
CA ALA A 58 1.76 -6.85 -12.33
C ALA A 58 0.25 -7.08 -12.20
N ASN A 59 -0.16 -8.03 -11.36
CA ASN A 59 -1.58 -8.32 -11.14
C ASN A 59 -2.25 -7.23 -10.32
N ILE A 60 -1.56 -6.67 -9.32
CA ILE A 60 -2.05 -5.49 -8.58
C ILE A 60 -2.25 -4.31 -9.54
N ALA A 61 -1.29 -4.06 -10.44
CA ALA A 61 -1.43 -3.05 -11.49
C ALA A 61 -2.67 -3.30 -12.35
N ALA A 62 -2.88 -4.55 -12.79
CA ALA A 62 -4.03 -4.93 -13.60
C ALA A 62 -5.36 -4.66 -12.88
N ALA A 63 -5.46 -5.03 -11.59
CA ALA A 63 -6.64 -4.77 -10.77
C ALA A 63 -6.93 -3.27 -10.61
N LEU A 64 -5.90 -2.48 -10.27
CA LEU A 64 -6.02 -1.03 -10.12
C LEU A 64 -6.38 -0.35 -11.45
N ASN A 65 -5.77 -0.76 -12.56
CA ASN A 65 -6.08 -0.22 -13.89
C ASN A 65 -7.52 -0.54 -14.32
N ALA A 66 -8.01 -1.75 -14.03
CA ALA A 66 -9.39 -2.13 -14.33
C ALA A 66 -10.41 -1.27 -13.57
N LEU A 67 -10.13 -0.92 -12.31
CA LEU A 67 -11.00 -0.08 -11.49
C LEU A 67 -10.91 1.41 -11.84
N LEU A 68 -9.69 1.91 -12.07
CA LEU A 68 -9.40 3.36 -12.10
C LEU A 68 -9.15 3.90 -13.51
N GLY A 69 -9.08 3.05 -14.52
CA GLY A 69 -8.72 3.45 -15.89
C GLY A 69 -7.28 3.96 -16.00
N THR A 70 -6.40 3.57 -15.08
CA THR A 70 -4.99 3.97 -15.06
C THR A 70 -4.12 3.08 -15.96
N SER A 71 -2.83 3.41 -16.07
CA SER A 71 -1.85 2.67 -16.87
C SER A 71 -0.65 2.20 -16.03
N TYR A 72 -0.89 1.85 -14.76
CA TYR A 72 0.15 1.36 -13.88
C TYR A 72 0.77 0.07 -14.40
N THR A 73 2.04 -0.10 -14.11
CA THR A 73 2.81 -1.31 -14.39
C THR A 73 3.43 -1.81 -13.08
N ALA A 74 4.04 -3.00 -13.11
CA ALA A 74 4.75 -3.50 -11.93
C ALA A 74 5.82 -2.52 -11.40
N ALA A 75 6.44 -1.74 -12.30
CA ALA A 75 7.46 -0.74 -11.95
C ALA A 75 6.87 0.55 -11.36
N SER A 76 5.55 0.72 -11.35
CA SER A 76 4.89 1.88 -10.72
C SER A 76 4.88 1.79 -9.20
N PHE A 77 5.20 0.62 -8.63
CA PHE A 77 5.10 0.33 -7.21
C PHE A 77 6.44 -0.04 -6.59
N HIS A 78 6.53 0.13 -5.28
CA HIS A 78 7.61 -0.40 -4.48
C HIS A 78 7.06 -1.15 -3.26
N THR A 79 7.82 -2.09 -2.70
CA THR A 79 7.46 -2.72 -1.43
C THR A 79 7.67 -1.72 -0.29
N CYS A 80 6.78 -1.74 0.71
CA CYS A 80 7.00 -1.07 1.99
C CYS A 80 6.97 -2.08 3.15
N GLY A 81 7.82 -1.89 4.16
CA GLY A 81 7.91 -2.73 5.35
C GLY A 81 7.36 -2.07 6.61
N GLY A 82 7.13 -2.83 7.68
CA GLY A 82 6.65 -2.31 8.97
C GLY A 82 7.58 -1.28 9.64
N THR A 83 8.81 -1.13 9.14
CA THR A 83 9.81 -0.14 9.57
C THR A 83 10.02 1.00 8.57
N ASP A 84 9.28 1.06 7.45
CA ASP A 84 9.30 2.24 6.57
C ASP A 84 8.55 3.37 7.27
N ALA A 85 9.20 3.95 8.28
CA ALA A 85 8.95 5.31 8.67
C ALA A 85 9.27 6.15 7.45
N THR A 86 8.24 6.51 6.68
CA THR A 86 8.38 7.61 5.71
C THR A 86 9.06 8.76 6.45
N PRO A 87 10.17 9.32 5.95
CA PRO A 87 10.80 10.44 6.63
C PRO A 87 9.76 11.54 6.75
N GLN A 88 9.34 11.81 7.98
CA GLN A 88 8.50 12.97 8.27
C GLN A 88 9.20 14.20 7.68
N PRO A 89 8.52 15.07 6.92
CA PRO A 89 9.09 16.34 6.49
C PRO A 89 9.58 17.09 7.74
N GLY A 90 10.90 17.15 7.93
CA GLY A 90 11.53 17.73 9.12
C GLY A 90 12.56 16.85 9.85
N GLN A 91 12.59 15.54 9.60
CA GLN A 91 13.71 14.70 10.05
C GLN A 91 14.72 14.56 8.90
N GLY A 92 15.45 15.65 8.66
CA GLY A 92 16.67 15.57 7.85
C GLY A 92 17.59 14.53 8.47
N ALA A 93 18.01 13.57 7.65
CA ALA A 93 19.10 12.66 7.98
C ALA A 93 20.35 13.52 8.24
N ASN A 94 20.57 13.85 9.51
CA ASN A 94 21.87 14.32 9.97
C ASN A 94 22.73 13.07 10.08
N ASP A 95 23.31 12.64 8.96
CA ASP A 95 24.43 11.72 8.97
C ASP A 95 25.63 12.50 9.53
N ALA A 96 26.24 11.98 10.59
CA ALA A 96 27.40 12.54 11.28
C ALA A 96 28.68 11.81 10.84
#